data_AF-A0A3G6MQ89-F1
#
_entry.id   AF-A0A3G6MQ89-F1
#
_cell.length_a   1.000
_cell.length_b   1.000
_cell.length_c   1.000
_cell.angle_alpha   90.00
_cell.angle_beta   90.00
_cell.angle_gamma   90.00
#
_symmetry.space_group_name_H-M   'P 1'
#
loop_
_entity.id
_entity.type
_entity.pdbx_description
1 polymer ?
#
loop_
_entity_poly.entity_id
_entity_poly.type
_entity_poly.pdbx_seq_one_letter_code
_entity_poly.pdbx_strand_id
1 'polypeptide(L)'
;MILTIPEPHEVEAINKNIAERQNKKPEDTTQQQNQESDNQSSGSSSEESPKSSEQQKEEEESKEKSAGEHDGKLFVAQKGKAICDKGTKFPQFKVSSHKKLYINNKDGLDDYLAVTENDVQFNPPALPFGNCSVKNGQPCSFAPAGKWKKFYKDVKVLDNSLLTEISELQCSVGGKIKIMDHGQKAQLSKQNFKNADAKVHSNINPLVDLEEFTDELDGENFYI
;
A
#
# COMPACT_ATOMS: atom_id res chain seq x y z
N MET A 1 2.28 -3.52 12.14
CA MET A 1 3.47 -3.16 11.34
C MET A 1 3.01 -2.05 10.42
N ILE A 2 3.49 -0.84 10.65
CA ILE A 2 3.15 0.31 9.82
C ILE A 2 3.87 0.09 8.49
N LEU A 3 3.16 0.12 7.36
CA LEU A 3 3.79 0.14 6.05
C LEU A 3 4.40 1.53 5.83
N THR A 4 5.59 1.74 6.39
CA THR A 4 6.47 2.85 6.01
C THR A 4 7.13 2.51 4.68
N ILE A 5 7.46 3.54 3.89
CA ILE A 5 8.28 3.35 2.70
C ILE A 5 9.62 2.76 3.21
N PRO A 6 10.01 1.55 2.77
CA PRO A 6 11.26 0.93 3.23
C PRO A 6 12.43 1.81 2.82
N GLU A 7 13.40 1.95 3.72
CA GLU A 7 14.60 2.72 3.39
C GLU A 7 15.35 2.05 2.22
N PRO A 8 16.09 2.81 1.40
CA PRO A 8 16.75 2.27 0.21
C PRO A 8 17.60 1.03 0.47
N HIS A 9 18.24 0.95 1.64
CA HIS A 9 19.07 -0.18 2.05
C HIS A 9 18.26 -1.45 2.40
N GLU A 10 17.03 -1.31 2.90
CA GLU A 10 16.14 -2.45 3.20
C GLU A 10 15.57 -3.05 1.91
N VAL A 11 15.32 -2.21 0.89
CA VAL A 11 14.86 -2.65 -0.43
C VAL A 11 15.92 -3.48 -1.14
N GLU A 12 17.20 -3.10 -1.03
CA GLU A 12 18.31 -3.88 -1.58
C GLU A 12 18.44 -5.25 -0.92
N ALA A 13 18.30 -5.31 0.41
CA ALA A 13 18.31 -6.58 1.15
C ALA A 13 17.11 -7.47 0.76
N ILE A 14 15.93 -6.90 0.57
CA ILE A 14 14.74 -7.63 0.13
C ILE A 14 14.93 -8.15 -1.31
N ASN A 15 15.43 -7.33 -2.22
CA ASN A 15 15.69 -7.73 -3.60
C ASN A 15 16.78 -8.79 -3.71
N LYS A 16 17.84 -8.70 -2.89
CA LYS A 16 18.89 -9.71 -2.79
C LYS A 16 18.34 -11.04 -2.26
N ASN A 17 17.51 -11.01 -1.21
CA ASN A 17 16.83 -12.19 -0.68
C ASN A 17 15.86 -12.82 -1.70
N ILE A 18 15.18 -12.02 -2.52
CA ILE A 18 14.30 -12.51 -3.60
C ILE A 18 15.13 -13.17 -4.71
N ALA A 19 16.25 -12.57 -5.10
CA ALA A 19 17.17 -13.12 -6.10
C ALA A 19 17.86 -14.42 -5.62
N GLU A 20 18.20 -14.51 -4.33
CA GLU A 20 18.77 -15.72 -3.71
C GLU A 20 17.75 -16.87 -3.64
N ARG A 21 16.46 -16.56 -3.43
CA ARG A 21 15.37 -17.56 -3.44
C ARG A 21 15.04 -18.08 -4.84
N GLN A 22 15.26 -17.28 -5.88
CA GLN A 22 15.02 -17.69 -7.27
C GLN A 22 16.13 -18.59 -7.85
N ASN A 23 17.29 -18.69 -7.19
CA ASN A 23 18.43 -19.51 -7.64
C ASN A 23 18.57 -20.86 -6.93
N LYS A 24 17.72 -21.21 -5.96
CA LYS A 24 17.70 -22.54 -5.34
C LYS A 24 16.73 -23.47 -6.08
N LYS A 25 17.25 -24.18 -7.08
CA LYS A 25 16.59 -25.36 -7.66
C LYS A 25 16.55 -26.49 -6.62
N PRO A 26 15.43 -27.21 -6.46
CA PRO A 26 15.32 -28.29 -5.48
C PRO A 26 16.07 -29.54 -5.97
N GLU A 27 16.99 -30.04 -5.14
CA GLU A 27 17.52 -31.39 -5.22
C GLU A 27 16.78 -32.32 -4.24
N ASP A 28 16.65 -33.55 -4.71
CA ASP A 28 15.82 -34.69 -4.32
C ASP A 28 16.09 -35.24 -2.90
N THR A 29 15.03 -35.65 -2.19
CA THR A 29 15.06 -36.85 -1.33
C THR A 29 13.63 -37.39 -1.18
N THR A 30 13.38 -38.46 -1.92
CA THR A 30 12.21 -39.33 -1.82
C THR A 30 12.27 -40.24 -0.59
N GLN A 31 11.13 -40.42 0.10
CA GLN A 31 10.61 -41.66 0.71
C GLN A 31 9.24 -41.33 1.34
N GLN A 32 8.15 -42.07 1.24
CA GLN A 32 7.71 -43.24 0.48
C GLN A 32 6.22 -43.37 0.83
N GLN A 33 5.31 -43.58 -0.12
CA GLN A 33 4.16 -44.48 0.04
C GLN A 33 3.39 -44.70 -1.28
N ASN A 34 3.43 -45.97 -1.70
CA ASN A 34 2.38 -46.76 -2.32
C ASN A 34 2.06 -46.68 -3.84
N GLN A 35 2.36 -47.84 -4.44
CA GLN A 35 1.53 -48.67 -5.33
C GLN A 35 1.67 -48.53 -6.86
N GLU A 36 2.31 -49.58 -7.39
CA GLU A 36 2.23 -50.25 -8.70
C GLU A 36 1.12 -49.81 -9.66
N SER A 37 1.48 -49.57 -10.93
CA SER A 37 1.18 -50.49 -12.05
C SER A 37 1.67 -49.93 -13.40
N ASP A 38 2.54 -50.71 -14.04
CA ASP A 38 2.65 -51.02 -15.47
C ASP A 38 2.62 -49.96 -16.60
N ASN A 39 3.73 -50.05 -17.35
CA ASN A 39 3.84 -50.17 -18.82
C ASN A 39 4.02 -48.93 -19.73
N GLN A 40 5.25 -48.89 -20.26
CA GLN A 40 5.61 -48.89 -21.69
C GLN A 40 5.33 -47.67 -22.60
N SER A 41 6.47 -47.10 -23.00
CA SER A 41 6.96 -47.03 -24.39
C SER A 41 6.69 -45.78 -25.23
N SER A 42 7.82 -45.30 -25.79
CA SER A 42 8.03 -44.68 -27.14
C SER A 42 7.23 -43.42 -27.46
N GLY A 43 7.81 -42.29 -27.86
CA GLY A 43 8.84 -42.08 -28.89
C GLY A 43 8.28 -40.94 -29.76
N SER A 44 8.85 -39.75 -29.73
CA SER A 44 9.87 -39.24 -30.66
C SER A 44 9.26 -38.26 -31.67
N SER A 45 10.00 -37.15 -31.86
CA SER A 45 10.06 -36.32 -33.08
C SER A 45 8.85 -35.41 -33.32
N SER A 46 8.98 -34.16 -33.81
CA SER A 46 10.12 -33.42 -34.36
C SER A 46 9.65 -31.98 -34.66
N GLU A 47 10.61 -31.04 -34.66
CA GLU A 47 10.77 -29.91 -35.62
C GLU A 47 9.67 -28.82 -35.67
N GLU A 48 9.90 -27.52 -35.79
CA GLU A 48 11.03 -26.58 -36.01
C GLU A 48 10.44 -25.18 -35.62
N SER A 49 11.10 -24.33 -34.83
CA SER A 49 12.04 -23.24 -35.24
C SER A 49 11.53 -22.30 -36.36
N PRO A 50 12.10 -21.09 -36.55
CA PRO A 50 12.47 -19.98 -35.65
C PRO A 50 11.94 -18.64 -36.25
N LYS A 51 12.14 -17.40 -35.78
CA LYS A 51 13.37 -16.60 -35.64
C LYS A 51 12.88 -15.14 -35.39
N SER A 52 13.40 -14.42 -34.39
CA SER A 52 14.40 -13.32 -34.55
C SER A 52 13.77 -11.99 -35.01
N SER A 53 14.02 -10.83 -34.41
CA SER A 53 15.08 -10.43 -33.47
C SER A 53 14.96 -8.92 -33.22
N GLU A 54 15.26 -8.53 -31.97
CA GLU A 54 16.12 -7.39 -31.57
C GLU A 54 15.80 -5.96 -32.06
N GLN A 55 16.09 -4.87 -31.33
CA GLN A 55 17.11 -4.58 -30.31
C GLN A 55 16.64 -3.31 -29.56
N GLN A 56 16.61 -3.29 -28.23
CA GLN A 56 17.65 -2.79 -27.30
C GLN A 56 18.00 -1.29 -27.39
N LYS A 57 17.93 -0.59 -26.25
CA LYS A 57 19.06 -0.03 -25.46
C LYS A 57 18.53 1.00 -24.45
N GLU A 58 18.64 0.70 -23.17
CA GLU A 58 19.70 1.15 -22.22
C GLU A 58 19.42 2.55 -21.68
N GLU A 59 19.25 2.66 -20.36
CA GLU A 59 20.29 3.24 -19.49
C GLU A 59 19.90 3.09 -18.02
N GLU A 60 20.82 2.44 -17.29
CA GLU A 60 20.96 2.56 -15.85
C GLU A 60 21.23 4.03 -15.50
N GLU A 61 20.52 4.56 -14.51
CA GLU A 61 21.07 5.62 -13.69
C GLU A 61 20.73 5.32 -12.23
N SER A 62 21.67 4.68 -11.55
CA SER A 62 21.83 4.74 -10.10
C SER A 62 21.98 6.21 -9.69
N LYS A 63 20.87 6.82 -9.29
CA LYS A 63 20.87 8.09 -8.55
C LYS A 63 20.53 7.80 -7.10
N GLU A 64 21.50 8.09 -6.23
CA GLU A 64 21.31 8.35 -4.80
C GLU A 64 19.96 9.06 -4.60
N LYS A 65 18.98 8.41 -3.96
CA LYS A 65 17.70 9.06 -3.68
C LYS A 65 17.93 10.11 -2.59
N SER A 66 18.25 11.33 -3.02
CA SER A 66 17.92 12.54 -2.27
C SER A 66 16.49 12.39 -1.73
N ALA A 67 16.28 12.62 -0.43
CA ALA A 67 14.98 12.53 0.23
C ALA A 67 13.87 13.02 -0.72
N GLY A 68 13.05 12.08 -1.21
CA GLY A 68 12.02 12.40 -2.19
C GLY A 68 10.99 13.34 -1.56
N GLU A 69 10.27 14.12 -2.37
CA GLU A 69 9.19 15.03 -1.90
C GLU A 69 8.15 14.31 -1.01
N HIS A 70 8.07 12.98 -1.11
CA HIS A 70 7.17 12.10 -0.40
C HIS A 70 7.77 11.41 0.84
N ASP A 71 9.02 11.70 1.20
CA ASP A 71 9.66 11.07 2.35
C ASP A 71 8.97 11.47 3.67
N GLY A 72 8.72 10.50 4.54
CA GLY A 72 7.93 10.66 5.76
C GLY A 72 6.43 10.97 5.54
N LYS A 73 5.89 10.85 4.33
CA LYS A 73 4.45 11.03 4.06
C LYS A 73 3.72 9.71 4.02
N LEU A 74 2.51 9.69 4.58
CA LEU A 74 1.67 8.51 4.60
C LEU A 74 0.84 8.39 3.31
N PHE A 75 0.58 7.15 2.93
CA PHE A 75 -0.39 6.82 1.89
C PHE A 75 -1.82 7.12 2.33
N VAL A 76 -2.71 7.37 1.38
CA VAL A 76 -4.10 7.70 1.68
C VAL A 76 -4.97 6.45 1.55
N ALA A 77 -5.77 6.18 2.58
CA ALA A 77 -6.77 5.12 2.58
C ALA A 77 -8.17 5.67 2.24
N GLN A 78 -9.08 4.79 1.79
CA GLN A 78 -10.44 5.18 1.39
C GLN A 78 -11.21 5.95 2.48
N LYS A 79 -11.07 5.54 3.74
CA LYS A 79 -11.70 6.21 4.90
C LYS A 79 -11.12 7.59 5.22
N GLY A 80 -10.03 7.99 4.57
CA GLY A 80 -9.45 9.32 4.68
C GLY A 80 -10.43 10.41 4.26
N LYS A 81 -10.11 11.67 4.60
CA LYS A 81 -10.96 12.82 4.32
C LYS A 81 -10.26 13.83 3.42
N ALA A 82 -11.00 14.34 2.45
CA ALA A 82 -10.55 15.43 1.59
C ALA A 82 -11.10 16.79 2.04
N ILE A 83 -10.39 17.87 1.71
CA ILE A 83 -10.85 19.24 1.89
C ILE A 83 -10.73 20.00 0.59
N CYS A 84 -11.78 20.76 0.26
CA CYS A 84 -11.72 21.79 -0.76
C CYS A 84 -11.54 23.15 -0.07
N ASP A 85 -10.60 23.97 -0.54
CA ASP A 85 -10.38 25.34 -0.04
C ASP A 85 -11.60 26.26 -0.15
N LYS A 86 -12.56 25.92 -1.02
CA LYS A 86 -13.83 26.64 -1.22
C LYS A 86 -15.06 25.88 -0.70
N GLY A 87 -14.87 24.73 -0.07
CA GLY A 87 -15.94 23.86 0.43
C GLY A 87 -16.13 23.95 1.94
N THR A 88 -17.24 23.41 2.44
CA THR A 88 -17.56 23.40 3.88
C THR A 88 -17.64 22.01 4.50
N LYS A 89 -17.65 20.95 3.68
CA LYS A 89 -17.71 19.55 4.13
C LYS A 89 -16.44 18.79 3.75
N PHE A 90 -16.19 17.72 4.50
CA PHE A 90 -15.03 16.85 4.36
C PHE A 90 -15.47 15.44 3.97
N PRO A 91 -15.60 15.14 2.66
CA PRO A 91 -16.05 13.84 2.19
C PRO A 91 -14.93 12.80 2.32
N GLN A 92 -15.34 11.53 2.28
CA GLN A 92 -14.42 10.39 2.19
C GLN A 92 -14.08 10.07 0.74
N PHE A 93 -12.93 9.44 0.51
CA PHE A 93 -12.56 8.95 -0.81
C PHE A 93 -13.42 7.74 -1.21
N LYS A 94 -13.56 7.50 -2.51
CA LYS A 94 -14.14 6.27 -3.05
C LYS A 94 -13.17 5.65 -4.04
N VAL A 95 -12.61 4.50 -3.67
CA VAL A 95 -11.70 3.75 -4.54
C VAL A 95 -12.54 2.92 -5.51
N SER A 96 -12.33 3.15 -6.81
CA SER A 96 -12.91 2.37 -7.91
C SER A 96 -11.85 1.70 -8.79
N SER A 97 -10.59 2.13 -8.65
CA SER A 97 -9.45 1.62 -9.41
C SER A 97 -9.09 0.16 -9.12
N HIS A 98 -9.20 -0.30 -7.87
CA HIS A 98 -8.76 -1.64 -7.46
C HIS A 98 -9.38 -2.12 -6.14
N LYS A 99 -9.20 -3.42 -5.86
CA LYS A 99 -9.58 -4.09 -4.60
C LYS A 99 -8.48 -5.01 -4.05
N LYS A 100 -7.23 -4.68 -4.32
CA LYS A 100 -6.06 -5.54 -4.00
C LYS A 100 -5.17 -5.02 -2.88
N LEU A 101 -4.91 -3.71 -2.83
CA LEU A 101 -4.01 -3.13 -1.84
C LEU A 101 -4.80 -2.49 -0.70
N TYR A 102 -4.66 -3.06 0.48
CA TYR A 102 -5.24 -2.56 1.72
C TYR A 102 -4.13 -2.01 2.62
N ILE A 103 -4.33 -0.81 3.14
CA ILE A 103 -3.36 -0.12 4.00
C ILE A 103 -3.63 -0.49 5.45
N ASN A 104 -2.62 -1.06 6.13
CA ASN A 104 -2.65 -1.38 7.56
C ASN A 104 -3.90 -2.15 8.01
N ASN A 105 -4.41 -3.05 7.16
CA ASN A 105 -5.57 -3.88 7.50
C ASN A 105 -5.37 -5.33 7.03
N LYS A 106 -5.50 -6.27 7.96
CA LYS A 106 -5.43 -7.72 7.69
C LYS A 106 -6.77 -8.28 7.19
N ASP A 107 -7.87 -7.66 7.58
CA ASP A 107 -9.23 -8.14 7.31
C ASP A 107 -9.75 -7.72 5.93
N GLY A 108 -8.95 -6.96 5.17
CA GLY A 108 -9.28 -6.58 3.79
C GLY A 108 -10.55 -5.72 3.67
N LEU A 109 -10.85 -4.88 4.67
CA LEU A 109 -12.04 -4.01 4.61
C LEU A 109 -11.86 -2.91 3.56
N ASP A 110 -12.91 -2.68 2.77
CA ASP A 110 -12.93 -1.68 1.69
C ASP A 110 -12.58 -0.25 2.16
N ASP A 111 -12.82 0.08 3.43
CA ASP A 111 -12.46 1.36 4.04
C ASP A 111 -10.94 1.64 4.08
N TYR A 112 -10.13 0.59 3.96
CA TYR A 112 -8.68 0.66 4.03
C TYR A 112 -8.02 0.49 2.66
N LEU A 113 -8.78 0.49 1.57
CA LEU A 113 -8.22 0.46 0.23
C LEU A 113 -7.34 1.67 -0.03
N ALA A 114 -6.18 1.45 -0.66
CA ALA A 114 -5.29 2.53 -1.05
C ALA A 114 -5.94 3.39 -2.14
N VAL A 115 -5.83 4.70 -2.04
CA VAL A 115 -6.38 5.63 -3.04
C VAL A 115 -5.34 5.87 -4.15
N THR A 116 -5.78 5.82 -5.40
CA THR A 116 -4.92 6.01 -6.59
C THR A 116 -5.18 7.34 -7.31
N GLU A 117 -4.33 7.67 -8.27
CA GLU A 117 -4.44 8.87 -9.09
C GLU A 117 -5.74 9.01 -9.90
N ASN A 118 -6.43 7.90 -10.18
CA ASN A 118 -7.68 7.89 -10.94
C ASN A 118 -8.93 7.96 -10.05
N ASP A 119 -8.78 7.78 -8.75
CA ASP A 119 -9.89 7.78 -7.79
C ASP A 119 -10.29 9.22 -7.43
N VAL A 120 -11.07 9.83 -8.32
CA VAL A 120 -11.57 11.21 -8.19
C VAL A 120 -13.00 11.27 -7.63
N GLN A 121 -13.56 10.13 -7.24
CA GLN A 121 -14.90 10.03 -6.68
C GLN A 121 -14.85 10.10 -5.16
N PHE A 122 -15.93 10.62 -4.57
CA PHE A 122 -16.06 10.85 -3.14
C PHE A 122 -17.39 10.31 -2.61
N ASN A 123 -17.43 10.00 -1.31
CA ASN A 123 -18.63 9.56 -0.59
C ASN A 123 -19.01 10.62 0.47
N PRO A 124 -20.24 11.18 0.46
CA PRO A 124 -21.35 10.94 -0.47
C PRO A 124 -21.16 11.60 -1.86
N PRO A 125 -21.73 11.01 -2.95
CA PRO A 125 -21.50 11.48 -4.32
C PRO A 125 -22.28 12.74 -4.70
N ALA A 126 -23.45 12.98 -4.09
CA ALA A 126 -24.35 14.06 -4.52
C ALA A 126 -23.80 15.47 -4.20
N LEU A 127 -23.17 15.64 -3.03
CA LEU A 127 -22.67 16.93 -2.53
C LEU A 127 -21.41 16.71 -1.68
N PRO A 128 -20.27 16.32 -2.28
CA PRO A 128 -19.10 15.89 -1.54
C PRO A 128 -18.54 17.01 -0.65
N PHE A 129 -18.49 18.25 -1.14
CA PHE A 129 -17.89 19.38 -0.43
C PHE A 129 -18.90 20.38 0.18
N GLY A 130 -20.20 20.05 0.20
CA GLY A 130 -21.22 20.91 0.80
C GLY A 130 -21.47 22.19 0.00
N ASN A 131 -21.35 23.36 0.64
CA ASN A 131 -21.56 24.65 -0.01
C ASN A 131 -20.25 25.17 -0.61
N CYS A 132 -20.31 25.79 -1.80
CA CYS A 132 -19.13 26.28 -2.50
C CYS A 132 -19.10 27.81 -2.55
N SER A 133 -18.00 28.41 -2.06
CA SER A 133 -17.81 29.87 -2.12
C SER A 133 -17.77 30.42 -3.56
N VAL A 134 -17.28 29.63 -4.52
CA VAL A 134 -17.22 30.04 -5.94
C VAL A 134 -18.62 30.18 -6.55
N LYS A 135 -19.59 29.42 -6.05
CA LYS A 135 -20.99 29.50 -6.47
C LYS A 135 -21.84 30.36 -5.53
N ASN A 136 -21.27 31.38 -4.90
CA ASN A 136 -21.97 32.27 -3.96
C ASN A 136 -22.72 31.50 -2.83
N GLY A 137 -22.11 30.43 -2.31
CA GLY A 137 -22.68 29.64 -1.22
C GLY A 137 -23.73 28.59 -1.64
N GLN A 138 -23.98 28.42 -2.94
CA GLN A 138 -24.81 27.35 -3.48
C GLN A 138 -24.14 25.96 -3.30
N PRO A 139 -24.93 24.86 -3.34
CA PRO A 139 -24.39 23.51 -3.28
C PRO A 139 -23.27 23.28 -4.31
N CYS A 140 -22.19 22.66 -3.85
CA CYS A 140 -21.02 22.34 -4.65
C CYS A 140 -21.38 21.29 -5.71
N SER A 141 -21.29 21.67 -6.98
CA SER A 141 -21.29 20.72 -8.10
C SER A 141 -19.84 20.38 -8.40
N PHE A 142 -19.31 19.42 -7.67
CA PHE A 142 -17.92 19.01 -7.83
C PHE A 142 -17.70 18.39 -9.21
N ALA A 143 -16.67 18.86 -9.91
CA ALA A 143 -16.22 18.28 -11.17
C ALA A 143 -14.68 18.21 -11.15
N PRO A 144 -14.06 17.02 -11.24
CA PRO A 144 -12.61 16.88 -11.22
C PRO A 144 -11.99 17.45 -12.49
N ALA A 145 -10.93 18.25 -12.35
CA ALA A 145 -10.10 18.73 -13.45
C ALA A 145 -8.93 17.77 -13.70
N GLY A 146 -9.25 16.61 -14.30
CA GLY A 146 -8.28 15.56 -14.61
C GLY A 146 -8.01 14.62 -13.43
N LYS A 147 -6.76 14.13 -13.37
CA LYS A 147 -6.28 13.20 -12.33
C LYS A 147 -5.63 13.96 -11.15
N TRP A 148 -5.42 13.25 -10.05
CA TRP A 148 -4.62 13.76 -8.95
C TRP A 148 -3.21 14.14 -9.40
N LYS A 149 -2.62 15.13 -8.72
CA LYS A 149 -1.24 15.58 -8.92
C LYS A 149 -0.43 15.28 -7.66
N LYS A 150 0.91 15.27 -7.78
CA LYS A 150 1.84 14.94 -6.70
C LYS A 150 1.50 13.58 -6.06
N PHE A 151 1.30 12.57 -6.89
CA PHE A 151 1.17 11.19 -6.46
C PHE A 151 2.55 10.52 -6.44
N TYR A 152 2.68 9.47 -5.64
CA TYR A 152 3.91 8.72 -5.52
C TYR A 152 4.04 7.72 -6.67
N LYS A 153 5.05 7.91 -7.53
CA LYS A 153 5.20 7.16 -8.79
C LYS A 153 5.85 5.80 -8.63
N ASP A 154 6.62 5.61 -7.55
CA ASP A 154 7.46 4.42 -7.37
C ASP A 154 6.64 3.19 -6.95
N VAL A 155 5.52 3.39 -6.25
CA VAL A 155 4.59 2.31 -5.87
C VAL A 155 3.32 2.44 -6.69
N LYS A 156 3.03 1.39 -7.46
CA LYS A 156 1.86 1.31 -8.34
C LYS A 156 0.99 0.10 -8.01
N VAL A 157 -0.32 0.28 -8.17
CA VAL A 157 -1.31 -0.78 -8.07
C VAL A 157 -2.08 -0.86 -9.39
N LEU A 158 -1.92 -1.98 -10.10
CA LEU A 158 -2.52 -2.18 -11.43
C LEU A 158 -2.21 -0.98 -12.37
N ASP A 159 -0.93 -0.61 -12.42
CA ASP A 159 -0.39 0.52 -13.18
C ASP A 159 -0.80 1.93 -12.71
N ASN A 160 -1.58 2.04 -11.64
CA ASN A 160 -2.00 3.31 -11.06
C ASN A 160 -1.11 3.72 -9.90
N SER A 161 -0.67 4.97 -9.90
CA SER A 161 0.18 5.52 -8.83
C SER A 161 -0.64 5.83 -7.57
N LEU A 162 -0.04 5.68 -6.39
CA LEU A 162 -0.72 5.90 -5.10
C LEU A 162 -0.69 7.37 -4.66
N LEU A 163 -1.74 7.77 -3.95
CA LEU A 163 -1.82 9.08 -3.31
C LEU A 163 -1.07 9.11 -1.98
N THR A 164 -0.49 10.26 -1.68
CA THR A 164 0.14 10.59 -0.39
C THR A 164 -0.47 11.87 0.15
N GLU A 165 -0.17 12.24 1.40
CA GLU A 165 -0.70 13.46 2.04
C GLU A 165 -0.50 14.76 1.23
N ILE A 166 0.54 14.82 0.39
CA ILE A 166 0.84 16.01 -0.41
C ILE A 166 0.10 16.05 -1.75
N SER A 167 -0.66 15.00 -2.09
CA SER A 167 -1.37 14.92 -3.34
C SER A 167 -2.46 16.00 -3.42
N GLU A 168 -2.66 16.56 -4.62
CA GLU A 168 -3.61 17.66 -4.82
C GLU A 168 -4.47 17.39 -6.06
N LEU A 169 -5.75 17.74 -5.98
CA LEU A 169 -6.70 17.68 -7.09
C LEU A 169 -7.27 19.06 -7.36
N GLN A 170 -7.45 19.41 -8.64
CA GLN A 170 -8.09 20.66 -9.05
C GLN A 170 -9.57 20.39 -9.33
N CYS A 171 -10.44 21.32 -8.95
CA CYS A 171 -11.86 21.30 -9.34
C CYS A 171 -12.07 22.19 -10.57
N SER A 172 -12.76 21.71 -11.60
CA SER A 172 -13.07 22.48 -12.82
C SER A 172 -13.97 23.69 -12.54
N VAL A 173 -14.79 23.62 -11.49
CA VAL A 173 -15.62 24.75 -11.03
C VAL A 173 -14.79 25.83 -10.33
N GLY A 174 -13.58 25.50 -9.87
CA GLY A 174 -12.72 26.35 -9.08
C GLY A 174 -12.55 25.81 -7.66
N GLY A 175 -11.30 25.77 -7.22
CA GLY A 175 -10.91 25.28 -5.89
C GLY A 175 -9.83 24.20 -5.97
N LYS A 176 -8.99 24.17 -4.94
CA LYS A 176 -7.96 23.17 -4.70
C LYS A 176 -8.41 22.19 -3.65
N ILE A 177 -8.36 20.91 -3.99
CA ILE A 177 -8.66 19.81 -3.10
C ILE A 177 -7.36 19.21 -2.59
N LYS A 178 -7.25 19.10 -1.28
CA LYS A 178 -6.12 18.49 -0.56
C LYS A 178 -6.62 17.35 0.33
N ILE A 179 -5.70 16.51 0.78
CA ILE A 179 -5.98 15.51 1.79
C ILE A 179 -5.88 16.17 3.17
N MET A 180 -6.92 16.02 3.99
CA MET A 180 -6.88 16.44 5.39
C MET A 180 -6.38 15.34 6.30
N ASP A 181 -6.92 14.14 6.07
CA ASP A 181 -6.71 12.98 6.89
C ASP A 181 -6.42 11.82 5.94
N HIS A 182 -5.23 11.24 6.09
CA HIS A 182 -4.80 10.08 5.31
C HIS A 182 -5.65 8.84 5.64
N GLY A 183 -6.39 8.83 6.75
CA GLY A 183 -7.27 7.73 7.09
C GLY A 183 -6.50 6.47 7.46
N GLN A 184 -5.30 6.58 8.00
CA GLN A 184 -4.61 5.44 8.62
C GLN A 184 -4.69 5.60 10.13
N LYS A 185 -4.67 4.48 10.86
CA LYS A 185 -4.52 4.50 12.32
C LYS A 185 -3.25 3.75 12.64
N ALA A 186 -2.38 4.35 13.45
CA ALA A 186 -1.23 3.64 13.99
C ALA A 186 -1.75 2.53 14.92
N GLN A 187 -1.40 1.29 14.61
CA GLN A 187 -1.64 0.17 15.49
C GLN A 187 -0.32 -0.22 16.13
N LEU A 188 -0.31 -0.27 17.46
CA LEU A 188 0.83 -0.79 18.20
C LEU A 188 0.99 -2.26 17.82
N SER A 189 2.21 -2.60 17.40
CA SER A 189 2.57 -3.99 17.12
C SER A 189 3.15 -4.63 18.38
N LYS A 190 3.14 -5.97 18.48
CA LYS A 190 3.81 -6.70 19.55
C LYS A 190 5.27 -6.24 19.72
N GLN A 191 5.97 -5.98 18.62
CA GLN A 191 7.33 -5.46 18.63
C GLN A 191 7.46 -4.08 19.28
N ASN A 192 6.43 -3.22 19.16
CA ASN A 192 6.46 -1.90 19.78
C ASN A 192 6.43 -2.02 21.31
N PHE A 193 5.68 -2.99 21.84
CA PHE A 193 5.65 -3.27 23.27
C PHE A 193 6.96 -3.87 23.76
N LYS A 194 7.57 -4.79 23.00
CA LYS A 194 8.90 -5.35 23.31
C LYS A 194 10.03 -4.31 23.32
N ASN A 195 9.92 -3.31 22.45
CA ASN A 195 10.91 -2.24 22.36
C ASN A 195 10.67 -1.10 23.36
N ALA A 196 9.54 -1.09 24.05
CA ALA A 196 9.21 -0.06 25.02
C ALA A 196 9.91 -0.34 26.36
N ASP A 197 10.40 0.72 27.01
CA ASP A 197 11.04 0.61 28.32
C ASP A 197 9.98 0.35 29.40
N ALA A 198 10.03 -0.82 30.02
CA ALA A 198 9.06 -1.25 31.04
C ALA A 198 9.05 -0.31 32.24
N LYS A 199 10.21 0.19 32.68
CA LYS A 199 10.30 1.09 33.83
C LYS A 199 9.62 2.43 33.53
N VAL A 200 9.84 3.00 32.35
CA VAL A 200 9.15 4.24 31.93
C VAL A 200 7.65 3.99 31.81
N HIS A 201 7.25 2.85 31.22
CA HIS A 201 5.84 2.49 31.12
C HIS A 201 5.17 2.38 32.49
N SER A 202 5.77 1.71 33.47
CA SER A 202 5.22 1.60 34.84
C SER A 202 5.07 2.96 35.54
N ASN A 203 5.87 3.96 35.20
CA ASN A 203 5.71 5.32 35.74
C ASN A 203 4.51 6.06 35.10
N ILE A 204 4.24 5.83 33.82
CA ILE A 204 3.14 6.47 33.08
C ILE A 204 1.82 5.75 33.36
N ASN A 205 1.85 4.42 33.37
CA ASN A 205 0.71 3.54 33.53
C ASN A 205 1.02 2.42 34.55
N PRO A 206 0.97 2.73 35.86
CA PRO A 206 1.31 1.77 36.92
C PRO A 206 0.30 0.63 37.09
N LEU A 207 -0.84 0.66 36.39
CA LEU A 207 -1.86 -0.39 36.46
C LEU A 207 -1.58 -1.56 35.51
N VAL A 208 -0.65 -1.40 34.58
CA VAL A 208 -0.31 -2.41 33.58
C VAL A 208 1.17 -2.71 33.70
N ASP A 209 1.49 -3.94 34.10
CA ASP A 209 2.84 -4.45 34.00
C ASP A 209 3.13 -4.77 32.53
N LEU A 210 4.11 -4.06 31.96
CA LEU A 210 4.44 -4.22 30.55
C LEU A 210 5.10 -5.57 30.28
N GLU A 211 5.91 -6.08 31.21
CA GLU A 211 6.67 -7.32 31.02
C GLU A 211 5.69 -8.51 30.94
N GLU A 212 4.80 -8.61 31.93
CA GLU A 212 3.74 -9.63 31.96
C GLU A 212 2.86 -9.56 30.71
N PHE A 213 2.44 -8.35 30.32
CA PHE A 213 1.64 -8.15 29.11
C PHE A 213 2.38 -8.56 27.84
N THR A 214 3.68 -8.29 27.73
CA THR A 214 4.47 -8.74 26.56
C THR A 214 4.61 -10.26 26.48
N ASP A 215 4.74 -10.93 27.63
CA ASP A 215 4.83 -12.38 27.70
C ASP A 215 3.50 -13.05 27.33
N GLU A 216 2.37 -12.52 27.80
CA GLU A 216 1.04 -12.96 27.38
C GLU A 216 0.86 -12.88 25.86
N LEU A 217 1.25 -11.74 25.26
CA LEU A 217 1.17 -11.55 23.81
C LEU A 217 2.02 -12.56 23.03
N ASP A 218 3.11 -13.07 23.59
CA ASP A 218 3.94 -14.10 22.94
C ASP A 218 3.39 -15.52 23.16
N GLY A 219 2.80 -15.80 24.33
CA GLY A 219 2.21 -17.09 24.68
C GLY A 219 0.97 -17.46 23.84
N GLU A 220 0.20 -16.48 23.38
CA GLU A 220 -0.97 -16.72 22.52
C GLU A 220 -0.64 -17.29 21.12
N ASN A 221 0.65 -17.35 20.73
CA ASN A 221 1.08 -17.89 19.45
C ASN A 221 1.38 -19.41 19.46
N PHE A 222 1.21 -20.11 20.59
CA PHE A 222 1.53 -21.54 20.73
C PHE A 222 0.37 -22.52 20.54
N TYR A 223 -0.82 -22.04 20.15
CA TYR A 223 -1.97 -22.88 19.79
C TYR A 223 -2.54 -22.51 18.42
N ILE A 224 -1.83 -22.87 17.35
CA ILE A 224 -2.40 -23.09 16.00
C ILE A 224 -1.75 -24.35 15.42
#